data_AF-A0A915EY26-F1
#
_entry.id   AF-A0A915EY26-F1
#
_cell.length_a   1.000
_cell.length_b   1.000
_cell.length_c   1.000
_cell.angle_alpha   90.00
_cell.angle_beta   90.00
_cell.angle_gamma   90.00
#
_symmetry.space_group_name_H-M   'P 1'
#
loop_
_entity.id
_entity.type
_entity.pdbx_description
1 polymer ?
#
loop_
_entity_poly.entity_id
_entity_poly.type
_entity_poly.pdbx_seq_one_letter_code
_entity_poly.pdbx_strand_id
1 'polypeptide(L)' 'MECSGILYDKTGSAENIHIVVPLDNDDSIFSSKDMLKALPILQKRINAVLTAKIGVDCVVEPTDEQNEDQE' A
#
# COMPACT_ATOMS: atom_id res chain seq x y z
N MET A 1 -6.80 12.91 -7.28
CA MET A 1 -5.58 12.91 -6.43
C MET A 1 -4.63 11.90 -7.03
N GLU A 2 -3.34 12.22 -7.12
CA GLU A 2 -2.33 11.31 -7.65
C GLU A 2 -1.08 11.31 -6.78
N CYS A 3 -0.39 10.17 -6.76
CA CYS A 3 0.89 9.99 -6.11
C CYS A 3 1.79 9.14 -7.01
N SER A 4 3.04 9.57 -7.16
CA SER A 4 4.07 8.84 -7.89
C SER A 4 5.26 8.57 -6.98
N GLY A 5 5.94 7.45 -7.20
CA GLY A 5 7.14 7.10 -6.46
C GLY A 5 7.98 6.07 -7.20
N ILE A 6 9.09 5.68 -6.59
CA ILE A 6 9.96 4.61 -7.09
C ILE A 6 9.95 3.49 -6.07
N LEU A 7 9.68 2.27 -6.53
CA LEU A 7 9.82 1.07 -5.75
C LEU A 7 11.10 0.35 -6.16
N TYR A 8 11.86 -0.13 -5.17
CA TYR A 8 13.08 -0.90 -5.39
C TYR A 8 12.83 -2.34 -4.95
N ASP A 9 13.20 -3.30 -5.79
CA ASP A 9 13.18 -4.71 -5.40
C ASP A 9 14.45 -5.11 -4.61
N LYS A 10 14.51 -6.37 -4.17
CA LYS A 10 15.67 -6.91 -3.43
C LYS A 10 16.99 -6.89 -4.20
N THR A 11 16.94 -6.76 -5.53
CA THR A 11 18.12 -6.67 -6.41
C THR A 11 18.56 -5.22 -6.63
N GLY A 12 17.78 -4.26 -6.13
CA GLY A 12 18.01 -2.83 -6.36
C GLY A 12 17.41 -2.32 -7.67
N SER A 13 16.63 -3.14 -8.39
CA SER A 13 15.96 -2.72 -9.63
C SER A 13 14.84 -1.75 -9.30
N ALA A 14 14.82 -0.61 -10.00
CA ALA A 14 13.88 0.47 -9.77
C ALA A 14 12.67 0.37 -10.71
N GLU A 15 11.48 0.58 -10.17
CA GLU A 15 10.24 0.65 -10.92
C GLU A 15 9.44 1.89 -10.52
N ASN A 16 9.00 2.67 -11.50
CA ASN A 16 8.13 3.81 -11.25
C ASN A 16 6.71 3.33 -10.97
N ILE A 17 6.17 3.73 -9.83
CA ILE A 17 4.78 3.50 -9.44
C ILE A 17 3.99 4.79 -9.59
N HIS A 18 2.79 4.68 -10.16
CA HIS A 18 1.87 5.79 -10.33
C HIS A 18 0.48 5.36 -9.87
N ILE A 19 -0.05 6.01 -8.85
CA ILE A 19 -1.34 5.70 -8.25
C ILE A 19 -2.26 6.90 -8.39
N VAL A 20 -3.31 6.73 -9.19
CA VAL A 20 -4.38 7.72 -9.33
C VAL A 20 -5.57 7.28 -8.48
N VAL A 21 -6.10 8.20 -7.68
CA VAL A 21 -7.36 8.04 -6.97
C VAL A 21 -8.35 9.08 -7.50
N PRO A 22 -9.43 8.65 -8.17
CA PRO A 22 -10.47 9.56 -8.60
C PRO A 22 -11.07 10.22 -7.36
N LEU A 23 -11.28 11.53 -7.45
CA LEU A 23 -12.07 12.26 -6.48
C LEU A 23 -13.46 12.39 -7.12
N ASP A 24 -14.44 11.68 -6.58
CA ASP A 24 -15.81 11.78 -7.07
C ASP A 24 -16.43 13.05 -6.50
N ASN A 25 -16.59 14.07 -7.34
CA ASN A 25 -17.35 15.26 -6.99
C ASN A 25 -18.05 15.83 -8.24
N ASP A 26 -19.37 16.02 -8.15
CA ASP A 26 -20.22 16.42 -9.29
C ASP A 26 -19.92 17.85 -9.78
N ASP A 27 -19.46 18.73 -8.89
CA ASP A 27 -19.27 20.16 -9.19
C ASP A 27 -17.86 20.51 -9.68
N SER A 28 -16.97 19.53 -9.91
CA SER A 28 -15.56 19.71 -10.35
C SER A 28 -14.69 20.59 -9.43
N ILE A 29 -15.23 21.07 -8.31
CA ILE A 29 -14.50 21.81 -7.27
C ILE A 29 -14.10 20.80 -6.19
N PHE A 30 -12.81 20.59 -6.01
CA PHE A 30 -12.31 19.68 -4.98
C PHE A 30 -11.91 20.44 -3.73
N SER A 31 -12.48 20.05 -2.58
CA SER A 31 -12.07 20.59 -1.29
C SER A 31 -11.04 19.67 -0.61
N SER A 32 -10.33 20.20 0.39
CA SER A 32 -9.47 19.38 1.25
C SER A 32 -10.24 18.26 1.95
N LYS A 33 -11.54 18.43 2.21
CA LYS A 33 -12.40 17.39 2.79
C LYS A 33 -12.60 16.21 1.84
N ASP A 34 -12.65 16.45 0.54
CA ASP A 34 -12.79 15.40 -0.47
C ASP A 34 -11.47 14.64 -0.63
N MET A 35 -10.33 15.33 -0.46
CA MET A 35 -9.03 14.66 -0.36
C MET A 35 -8.97 13.73 0.85
N LEU A 36 -9.45 14.15 2.02
CA LEU A 36 -9.48 13.32 3.23
C LEU A 36 -10.30 12.04 3.03
N LYS A 37 -11.43 12.10 2.31
CA LYS A 37 -12.23 10.91 1.95
C LYS A 37 -11.49 9.95 1.03
N ALA A 38 -10.58 10.46 0.20
CA ALA A 38 -9.82 9.67 -0.76
C ALA A 38 -8.56 9.00 -0.15
N LEU A 39 -8.10 9.44 1.03
CA LEU A 39 -6.92 8.88 1.69
C LEU A 39 -7.03 7.38 1.99
N PRO A 40 -8.15 6.85 2.53
CA PRO A 40 -8.30 5.41 2.73
C PRO A 40 -8.24 4.61 1.42
N ILE A 41 -8.77 5.17 0.32
CA ILE A 41 -8.72 4.55 -1.00
C ILE A 41 -7.28 4.52 -1.51
N LEU A 42 -6.53 5.62 -1.35
CA LEU A 42 -5.11 5.69 -1.69
C LEU A 42 -4.30 4.66 -0.90
N GLN A 43 -4.50 4.58 0.41
CA GLN A 43 -3.84 3.60 1.26
C GLN A 43 -4.11 2.16 0.77
N LYS A 44 -5.38 1.83 0.46
CA LYS A 44 -5.74 0.52 -0.07
C LYS A 44 -5.04 0.21 -1.40
N ARG A 45 -4.91 1.20 -2.30
CA ARG A 45 -4.20 1.03 -3.57
C ARG A 45 -2.70 0.84 -3.37
N ILE A 46 -2.07 1.60 -2.48
CA ILE A 46 -0.65 1.41 -2.13
C ILE A 46 -0.44 -0.01 -1.61
N ASN A 47 -1.26 -0.46 -0.65
CA ASN A 47 -1.16 -1.81 -0.11
C ASN A 47 -1.32 -2.87 -1.20
N ALA A 48 -2.29 -2.72 -2.11
CA ALA A 48 -2.46 -3.66 -3.22
C ALA A 48 -1.23 -3.75 -4.13
N VAL A 49 -0.61 -2.60 -4.46
CA VAL A 49 0.64 -2.56 -5.25
C VAL A 49 1.76 -3.28 -4.51
N LEU A 50 1.95 -2.99 -3.22
CA LEU A 50 2.98 -3.62 -2.40
C LEU A 50 2.75 -5.12 -2.27
N THR A 51 1.54 -5.56 -1.93
CA THR A 51 1.18 -6.98 -1.80
C THR A 51 1.39 -7.74 -3.10
N ALA A 52 1.00 -7.17 -4.25
CA ALA A 52 1.23 -7.80 -5.55
C ALA A 52 2.72 -7.98 -5.87
N LYS A 53 3.58 -7.07 -5.40
CA LYS A 53 5.04 -7.13 -5.59
C LYS A 53 5.74 -8.07 -4.63
N ILE A 54 5.23 -8.19 -3.40
CA ILE A 54 5.75 -9.11 -2.38
C ILE A 54 5.40 -10.56 -2.74
N GLY A 55 4.27 -10.80 -3.41
CA GLY A 55 3.83 -12.14 -3.80
C GLY A 55 3.32 -12.98 -2.63
N VAL A 56 2.93 -14.22 -2.91
CA VAL A 56 2.36 -15.18 -1.94
C VAL A 56 3.45 -15.82 -1.05
N ASP A 57 4.72 -15.71 -1.45
CA ASP A 57 5.86 -16.37 -0.79
C ASP A 57 6.30 -15.72 0.53
N CYS A 58 5.71 -14.59 0.93
CA CYS A 58 6.02 -13.91 2.21
C CYS A 58 5.06 -14.28 3.36
N VAL A 59 4.27 -15.33 3.24
CA VAL A 59 3.61 -15.93 4.41
C VAL A 59 4.70 -16.65 5.22
N VAL A 60 5.29 -15.93 6.16
CA VAL A 60 6.04 -16.57 7.25
C VAL A 60 5.00 -17.33 8.06
N GLU A 61 4.97 -18.66 7.96
CA GLU A 61 4.24 -19.48 8.92
C GLU A 61 4.71 -19.06 10.32
N PRO A 62 3.79 -18.78 11.26
CA PRO A 62 4.20 -18.55 12.63
C PRO A 62 4.91 -19.82 13.10
N THR A 63 6.22 -19.76 13.26
CA THR A 63 6.95 -20.77 14.01
C THR A 63 6.44 -20.68 15.44
N ASP A 64 5.59 -21.63 15.84
CA ASP A 64 5.20 -21.90 17.22
C ASP A 64 6.42 -22.39 18.03
N GLU A 65 7.47 -21.58 18.10
CA GLU A 65 8.49 -21.68 19.13
C GLU A 65 8.02 -20.82 20.31
N GLN A 66 6.88 -21.20 20.89
CA GLN A 66 6.52 -20.78 22.23
C GLN A 66 7.54 -21.43 23.18
N ASN A 67 8.46 -20.61 23.68
CA ASN A 67 9.26 -20.89 24.85
C ASN A 67 8.36 -21.31 26.03
N GLU A 68 8.17 -22.62 26.22
CA GLU A 68 7.82 -23.19 27.52
C GLU A 68 9.11 -23.57 28.23
N ASP A 69 9.76 -22.58 28.82
CA ASP A 69 10.60 -22.79 30.01
C ASP A 69 10.33 -21.61 30.95
N GLN A 70 9.36 -21.81 31.85
CA GLN A 70 9.21 -21.02 33.06
C GLN A 70 9.59 -21.91 34.25
N GLU A 71 10.56 -21.42 35.02
CA GLU A 71 11.11 -21.96 36.28
C GLU A 71 10.05 -22.31 37.35
#